data_AF-A0A4U9IQN7-F1
#
_entry.id   AF-A0A4U9IQN7-F1
#
_cell.length_a   1.000
_cell.length_b   1.000
_cell.length_c   1.000
_cell.angle_alpha   90.00
_cell.angle_beta   90.00
_cell.angle_gamma   90.00
#
_symmetry.space_group_name_H-M   'P 1'
#
loop_
_entity.id
_entity.type
_entity.pdbx_description
1 polymer ?
#
loop_
_entity_poly.entity_id
_entity_poly.type
_entity_poly.pdbx_seq_one_letter_code
_entity_poly.pdbx_strand_id
1 'polypeptide(L)' 'MKTRKSCLGFNLSNPSTDIFTLNKGDHAGEQRVSLKARLIKVDWIKIGQDMVYKTEKSDSVPPQNGSAAQQNYAENSF' A
#
# COMPACT_ATOMS: atom_id res chain seq x y z
N MET A 1 -20.80 -1.95 27.03
CA MET A 1 -19.80 -1.32 26.12
C MET A 1 -20.25 -1.52 24.68
N LYS A 2 -20.38 -0.45 23.88
CA LYS A 2 -20.80 -0.55 22.47
C LYS A 2 -19.55 -0.72 21.60
N THR A 3 -19.37 -1.90 20.99
CA THR A 3 -18.24 -2.17 20.07
C THR A 3 -18.37 -1.28 18.83
N ARG A 4 -17.44 -0.35 18.64
CA ARG A 4 -17.37 0.44 17.39
C ARG A 4 -16.75 -0.44 16.31
N LYS A 5 -17.53 -0.71 15.25
CA LYS A 5 -17.05 -1.42 14.05
C LYS A 5 -16.43 -0.39 13.11
N SER A 6 -15.21 -0.65 12.66
CA SER A 6 -14.54 0.14 11.62
C SER A 6 -14.26 -0.72 10.39
N CYS A 7 -14.41 -0.13 9.21
CA CYS A 7 -14.05 -0.73 7.94
C CYS A 7 -12.99 0.15 7.25
N LEU A 8 -12.08 -0.48 6.52
CA LEU A 8 -11.00 0.19 5.82
C LEU A 8 -10.82 -0.38 4.42
N GLY A 9 -10.71 0.48 3.41
CA GLY A 9 -10.24 0.12 2.07
C GLY A 9 -8.75 0.40 1.93
N PHE A 10 -7.96 -0.58 1.48
CA PHE A 10 -6.51 -0.46 1.35
C PHE A 10 -5.96 -1.31 0.19
N ASN A 11 -4.75 -0.96 -0.26
CA ASN A 11 -4.01 -1.65 -1.30
C ASN A 11 -2.71 -2.25 -0.76
N LEU A 12 -2.45 -3.51 -1.08
CA LEU A 12 -1.21 -4.22 -0.73
C LEU A 12 -0.38 -4.48 -1.99
N SER A 13 0.95 -4.52 -1.83
CA SER A 13 1.86 -4.98 -2.87
C SER A 13 2.77 -6.11 -2.38
N ASN A 14 3.25 -6.88 -3.35
CA ASN A 14 4.24 -7.94 -3.18
C ASN A 14 3.89 -8.95 -2.07
N PRO A 15 2.75 -9.67 -2.20
CA PRO A 15 2.37 -10.70 -1.24
C PRO A 15 3.37 -11.87 -1.29
N SER A 16 3.85 -12.29 -0.13
CA SER A 16 4.78 -13.41 0.03
C SER A 16 4.39 -14.28 1.22
N THR A 17 4.61 -15.58 1.12
CA THR A 17 4.40 -16.49 2.23
C THR A 17 5.61 -16.51 3.16
N ASP A 18 5.37 -16.65 4.47
CA ASP A 18 6.42 -16.82 5.47
C ASP A 18 5.96 -17.76 6.58
N ILE A 19 6.89 -18.51 7.16
CA ILE A 19 6.59 -19.47 8.23
C ILE A 19 6.86 -18.80 9.57
N PHE A 20 5.90 -18.87 10.50
CA PHE A 20 6.07 -18.38 11.86
C PHE A 20 5.67 -19.44 12.88
N THR A 21 6.30 -19.38 14.04
CA THR A 21 5.98 -20.27 15.16
C THR A 21 5.01 -19.59 16.11
N LEU A 22 3.95 -20.28 16.49
CA LEU A 22 3.03 -19.83 17.53
C LEU A 22 3.74 -19.84 18.88
N ASN A 23 3.77 -18.71 19.57
CA ASN A 23 4.49 -18.59 20.85
C ASN A 23 3.57 -18.79 22.08
N LYS A 24 2.25 -18.81 21.89
CA LYS A 24 1.25 -18.82 22.97
C LYS A 24 -0.01 -19.60 22.57
N GLY A 25 -0.76 -20.05 23.57
CA GLY A 25 -1.99 -20.82 23.42
C GLY A 25 -1.74 -22.32 23.29
N ASP A 26 -2.80 -23.09 23.09
CA ASP A 26 -2.77 -24.56 23.07
C ASP A 26 -1.90 -25.14 21.92
N HIS A 27 -1.63 -24.31 20.90
CA HIS A 27 -0.81 -24.65 19.74
C HIS A 27 0.59 -24.00 19.77
N ALA A 28 1.07 -23.60 20.96
CA ALA A 28 2.42 -23.05 21.09
C ALA A 28 3.48 -24.07 20.60
N GLY A 29 4.46 -23.60 19.82
CA GLY A 29 5.49 -24.42 19.18
C GLY A 29 5.15 -24.89 17.76
N GLU A 30 3.89 -24.76 17.32
CA GLU A 30 3.47 -25.16 15.97
C GLU A 30 3.92 -24.11 14.92
N GLN A 31 4.46 -24.59 13.79
CA GLN A 31 4.79 -23.76 12.63
C GLN A 31 3.57 -23.57 11.75
N ARG A 32 3.28 -22.32 11.38
CA ARG A 32 2.19 -21.98 10.47
C ARG A 32 2.64 -21.05 9.37
N VAL A 33 1.89 -21.07 8.28
CA VAL A 33 2.10 -20.16 7.14
C VAL A 33 1.37 -18.85 7.41
N SER A 34 2.08 -17.74 7.24
CA SER A 34 1.57 -16.38 7.23
C SER A 34 1.73 -15.78 5.83
N LEU A 35 0.86 -14.82 5.51
CA LEU A 35 1.00 -14.01 4.32
C LEU A 35 1.51 -12.62 4.73
N LYS A 36 2.69 -12.26 4.25
CA LYS A 36 3.28 -10.93 4.40
C LYS A 36 3.05 -10.14 3.11
N ALA A 37 2.77 -8.85 3.24
CA ALA A 37 2.63 -7.94 2.12
C ALA A 37 2.97 -6.52 2.58
N ARG A 38 3.32 -5.64 1.64
CA ARG A 38 3.58 -4.22 1.91
C ARG A 38 2.29 -3.43 1.72
N LEU A 39 1.87 -2.67 2.74
CA LEU A 39 0.78 -1.70 2.60
C LEU A 39 1.25 -0.54 1.72
N ILE A 40 0.57 -0.33 0.59
CA ILE A 40 0.88 0.76 -0.34
C ILE A 40 0.07 1.99 -0.01
N LYS A 41 -1.23 1.80 0.20
CA LYS A 41 -2.16 2.92 0.35
C LYS A 41 -3.37 2.52 1.17
N VAL A 42 -3.89 3.51 1.87
CA VAL A 42 -5.19 3.47 2.54
C VAL A 42 -6.14 4.42 1.80
N ASP A 43 -7.23 3.90 1.25
CA ASP A 43 -8.15 4.69 0.44
C ASP A 43 -9.23 5.39 1.25
N TRP A 44 -9.83 4.71 2.23
CA TRP A 44 -10.86 5.29 3.09
C TRP A 44 -11.03 4.50 4.37
N ILE A 45 -11.36 5.20 5.47
CA ILE A 45 -11.75 4.60 6.76
C ILE A 45 -13.20 4.98 7.03
N LYS A 46 -14.00 3.99 7.45
CA LYS A 46 -15.37 4.16 7.94
C LYS A 46 -15.47 3.66 9.37
N ILE A 47 -16.18 4.39 10.22
CA ILE A 47 -16.54 3.95 11.57
C ILE A 47 -18.07 3.94 11.64
N GLY A 48 -18.67 2.76 11.74
CA GLY A 48 -20.11 2.61 11.54
C GLY A 48 -20.53 3.05 10.14
N GLN A 49 -21.34 4.11 10.05
CA GLN A 49 -21.81 4.69 8.78
C GLN A 49 -20.98 5.92 8.35
N ASP A 50 -20.15 6.46 9.23
CA ASP A 50 -19.42 7.71 8.98
C ASP A 50 -18.08 7.44 8.32
N MET A 51 -17.84 8.07 7.16
CA MET A 51 -16.55 8.03 6.48
C MET A 51 -15.65 9.10 7.08
N VAL A 52 -14.78 8.69 8.00
CA VAL A 52 -13.90 9.59 8.78
C VAL A 52 -12.63 9.96 8.03
N TYR A 53 -12.24 9.16 7.03
CA TYR A 53 -11.07 9.42 6.20
C TYR A 53 -11.36 8.97 4.78
N LYS A 54 -10.95 9.80 3.82
CA LYS A 54 -10.91 9.47 2.41
C LYS A 54 -9.68 10.14 1.83
N THR A 55 -8.82 9.37 1.19
CA THR A 55 -7.72 9.94 0.41
C THR A 55 -8.29 10.75 -0.73
N GLU A 56 -7.76 11.96 -0.96
CA GLU A 56 -7.97 12.62 -2.23
C GLU A 56 -7.23 11.82 -3.30
N LYS A 57 -7.81 11.73 -4.50
CA LYS A 57 -7.08 11.14 -5.64
C LYS A 57 -5.95 12.10 -5.93
N SER A 58 -4.70 11.68 -5.68
CA SER A 58 -3.58 12.37 -6.29
C SER A 58 -3.76 12.27 -7.80
N ASP A 59 -4.06 13.38 -8.45
CA ASP A 59 -3.93 13.55 -9.90
C ASP A 59 -2.42 13.51 -10.22
N SER A 60 -1.79 12.37 -9.97
CA SER A 60 -0.47 12.08 -10.48
C SER A 60 -0.67 11.87 -11.98
N VAL A 61 -0.68 12.97 -12.72
CA VAL A 61 -0.42 12.96 -14.16
C VAL A 61 0.88 12.16 -14.29
N PRO A 62 0.86 10.97 -14.94
CA PRO A 62 2.10 10.31 -15.29
C PRO A 62 2.91 11.33 -16.07
N PRO A 63 4.23 11.50 -15.86
CA PRO A 63 5.01 12.30 -16.78
C PRO A 63 4.71 11.77 -18.17
N GLN A 64 4.07 12.59 -19.00
CA GLN A 64 3.85 12.26 -20.41
C GLN A 64 5.25 12.07 -20.97
N ASN A 65 5.64 10.82 -21.23
CA ASN A 65 6.74 10.50 -22.12
C ASN A 65 6.35 11.07 -23.49
N GLY A 66 6.67 12.34 -23.70
CA GLY A 66 6.10 13.15 -24.77
C GLY A 66 6.66 14.57 -24.80
N SER A 67 7.93 14.74 -24.44
CA SER A 67 8.74 15.88 -24.87
C SER A 67 10.17 15.39 -24.87
N ALA A 68 10.66 14.97 -26.04
CA ALA A 68 12.08 15.00 -26.28
C ALA A 68 12.51 16.46 -26.06
N ALA A 69 13.04 16.76 -24.88
CA ALA A 69 13.83 17.95 -24.69
C ALA A 69 15.00 17.79 -25.65
N GLN A 70 14.85 18.39 -26.82
CA GLN A 70 15.86 18.51 -27.85
C GLN A 70 17.05 19.18 -27.15
N GLN A 71 17.99 18.37 -26.68
CA GLN A 71 19.26 18.86 -26.20
C GLN A 71 19.93 19.46 -27.43
N ASN A 72 19.83 20.79 -27.55
CA ASN A 72 20.71 21.55 -28.42
C ASN A 72 22.10 21.43 -27.81
N TYR A 73 22.80 20.35 -28.16
CA TYR A 73 24.24 20.33 -28.04
C TYR A 73 24.76 21.42 -28.96
N ALA A 74 25.49 22.38 -28.41
CA ALA A 74 26.14 23.39 -29.23
C ALA A 74 27.03 22.67 -30.25
N GLU A 75 26.93 23.05 -31.52
CA GLU A 75 27.59 22.43 -32.68
C GLU A 75 29.13 22.42 -32.60
N ASN A 76 29.72 23.00 -31.56
CA ASN A 76 31.16 23.08 -31.32
C ASN A 76 31.55 22.67 -29.89
N SER A 77 31.09 21.52 -29.42
CA SER A 77 31.66 20.86 -28.25
C SER A 77 32.38 19.58 -28.67
N PHE A 78 33.59 19.74 -29.19
CA PHE A 78 34.64 18.72 -29.26
C PHE A 78 35.83 19.19 -28.43
#